data_AF-A0A9Q0S9Y4-F1
#
_entry.id   AF-A0A9Q0S9Y4-F1
#
_cell.length_a   1.000
_cell.length_b   1.000
_cell.length_c   1.000
_cell.angle_alpha   90.00
_cell.angle_beta   90.00
_cell.angle_gamma   90.00
#
_symmetry.space_group_name_H-M   'P 1'
#
loop_
_entity.id
_entity.type
_entity.pdbx_description
1 polymer ?
#
loop_
_entity_poly.entity_id
_entity_poly.type
_entity_poly.pdbx_seq_one_letter_code
_entity_poly.pdbx_strand_id
1 'polypeptide(L)'
;MVQKKFMLRVERFSFGLRLTEVRIPNHTVRDSSARLECHFDLDGEALYSVKWYKDGNEFYRYVPRDMPPAQVFILPGVSVDQVERIL
;
A
#
# COMPACT_ATOMS: atom_id res chain seq x y z
N MET A 1 12.60 -4.83 12.33
CA MET A 1 13.23 -4.34 11.09
C MET A 1 12.25 -4.58 9.95
N VAL A 2 11.37 -3.63 9.66
CA VAL A 2 10.41 -3.78 8.55
C VAL A 2 11.17 -3.53 7.26
N GLN A 3 11.51 -4.60 6.55
CA GLN A 3 12.16 -4.49 5.26
C GLN A 3 11.15 -3.92 4.24
N LYS A 4 11.48 -2.76 3.68
CA LYS A 4 10.66 -2.06 2.69
C LYS A 4 10.93 -2.65 1.31
N LYS A 5 9.99 -3.43 0.77
CA LYS A 5 9.99 -3.83 -0.63
C LYS A 5 8.66 -3.47 -1.27
N PHE A 6 8.65 -2.35 -1.98
CA PHE A 6 7.58 -2.01 -2.91
C PHE A 6 7.89 -2.71 -4.24
N MET A 7 7.11 -3.73 -4.59
CA MET A 7 7.17 -4.33 -5.93
C MET A 7 5.94 -3.85 -6.70
N LEU A 8 6.07 -2.70 -7.37
CA LEU A 8 5.15 -2.32 -8.43
C LEU A 8 5.71 -2.89 -9.72
N ARG A 9 5.08 -3.95 -10.23
CA ARG A 9 5.43 -4.53 -11.54
C ARG A 9 4.83 -3.64 -12.62
N VAL A 10 5.63 -2.72 -13.14
CA VAL A 10 5.32 -1.93 -14.33
C VAL A 10 5.56 -2.83 -15.54
N GLU A 11 4.52 -3.54 -16.01
CA GLU A 11 4.65 -4.49 -17.14
C GLU A 11 4.80 -3.80 -18.51
N ARG A 12 4.66 -2.47 -18.59
CA ARG A 12 5.00 -1.64 -19.76
C ARG A 12 5.47 -0.26 -19.34
N PHE A 13 6.44 0.32 -20.06
CA PHE A 13 6.95 1.69 -19.89
C PHE A 13 5.80 2.69 -19.65
N SER A 14 5.57 3.08 -18.39
CA SER A 14 4.65 4.18 -18.05
C SER A 14 5.48 5.44 -17.88
N PHE A 15 5.15 6.48 -18.64
CA PHE A 15 5.68 7.83 -18.41
C PHE A 15 5.02 8.53 -17.19
N GLY A 16 4.00 7.92 -16.55
CA GLY A 16 3.12 8.58 -15.56
C GLY A 16 2.87 7.82 -14.25
N LEU A 17 3.89 7.31 -13.57
CA LEU A 17 3.73 6.97 -12.14
C LEU A 17 4.96 7.41 -11.37
N ARG A 18 4.76 8.36 -10.46
CA ARG A 18 5.82 8.87 -9.59
C ARG A 18 5.41 8.66 -8.14
N LEU A 19 6.17 7.85 -7.43
CA LEU A 19 6.05 7.76 -5.97
C LEU A 19 6.58 9.07 -5.38
N THR A 20 5.71 9.85 -4.74
CA THR A 20 6.09 11.15 -4.18
C THR A 20 6.51 11.01 -2.73
N GLU A 21 5.82 10.20 -1.93
CA GLU A 21 6.14 10.03 -0.52
C GLU A 21 5.60 8.72 0.05
N VAL A 22 6.34 8.12 1.00
CA VAL A 22 5.85 7.00 1.81
C VAL A 22 6.02 7.37 3.29
N ARG A 23 4.91 7.52 4.00
CA ARG A 23 4.93 7.84 5.44
C ARG A 23 4.60 6.60 6.26
N ILE A 24 5.56 6.19 7.07
CA ILE A 24 5.45 5.05 7.98
C ILE A 24 6.14 5.45 9.29
N PRO A 25 5.48 5.34 10.45
CA PRO A 25 6.13 5.61 11.73
C PRO A 25 7.25 4.59 11.99
N ASN A 26 8.40 5.07 12.45
CA ASN A 26 9.56 4.21 12.75
C ASN A 26 9.32 3.28 13.95
N HIS A 27 8.47 3.73 14.88
CA HIS A 27 8.02 2.99 16.05
C HIS A 27 6.58 3.40 16.35
N THR A 28 5.81 2.48 16.92
CA THR A 28 4.46 2.75 17.43
C THR A 28 4.36 2.22 18.85
N VAL A 29 3.45 2.77 19.63
CA VAL A 29 3.19 2.26 20.99
C VAL A 29 2.54 0.88 20.86
N ARG A 30 2.87 -0.04 21.76
CA ARG A 30 2.22 -1.35 21.79
C ARG A 30 0.70 -1.17 21.89
N ASP A 31 -0.04 -1.98 21.13
CA ASP A 31 -1.51 -1.96 21.06
C ASP A 31 -2.10 -0.65 20.48
N SER A 32 -1.28 0.18 19.82
CA SER A 32 -1.73 1.33 19.03
C SER A 32 -1.70 1.04 17.51
N SER A 33 -2.59 1.69 16.77
CA SER A 33 -2.62 1.61 15.29
C SER A 33 -1.56 2.52 14.67
N ALA A 34 -0.87 2.03 13.66
CA ALA A 34 0.07 2.81 12.85
C ALA A 34 -0.54 3.12 11.48
N ARG A 35 -0.46 4.39 11.04
CA ARG A 35 -0.93 4.79 9.72
C ARG A 35 0.18 4.60 8.68
N LEU A 36 -0.12 3.85 7.63
CA LEU A 36 0.76 3.66 6.47
C LEU A 36 0.21 4.48 5.30
N GLU A 37 0.99 5.42 4.80
CA GLU A 37 0.58 6.27 3.68
C GLU A 37 1.52 6.07 2.49
N CYS A 38 0.93 6.01 1.30
CA CYS A 38 1.63 5.98 0.03
C CYS A 38 1.04 7.08 -0.84
N HIS A 39 1.84 8.12 -1.07
CA HIS A 39 1.50 9.25 -1.93
C HIS A 39 2.18 9.03 -3.28
N PHE A 40 1.40 9.14 -4.35
CA PHE A 40 1.87 8.96 -5.71
C PHE A 40 1.11 9.89 -6.66
N ASP A 41 1.77 10.19 -7.77
CA ASP A 41 1.28 11.01 -8.85
C ASP A 41 1.16 10.13 -10.10
N LEU A 42 -0.01 10.10 -10.71
CA LEU A 42 -0.33 9.27 -11.86
C LEU A 42 -0.17 10.00 -13.20
N ASP A 43 0.12 11.32 -13.19
CA ASP A 43 0.29 12.11 -14.42
C ASP A 43 -0.81 11.84 -15.49
N GLY A 44 -2.06 11.70 -15.06
CA GLY A 44 -3.22 11.42 -15.92
C GLY A 44 -3.50 9.94 -16.22
N GLU A 45 -2.67 9.01 -15.75
CA GLU A 45 -2.83 7.57 -15.95
C GLU A 45 -3.67 6.89 -14.86
N ALA A 46 -4.05 5.64 -15.10
CA ALA A 46 -4.78 4.83 -14.12
C ALA A 46 -3.83 4.06 -13.20
N LEU A 47 -4.09 4.11 -11.89
CA LEU A 47 -3.40 3.25 -10.92
C LEU A 47 -3.74 1.78 -11.16
N TYR A 48 -2.71 0.94 -11.28
CA TYR A 48 -2.89 -0.51 -11.39
C TYR A 48 -3.20 -1.14 -10.03
N SER A 49 -2.28 -1.02 -9.06
CA SER A 49 -2.50 -1.51 -7.70
C SER A 49 -1.54 -0.88 -6.70
N VAL A 50 -1.91 -0.89 -5.42
CA VAL A 50 -1.03 -0.63 -4.26
C VAL A 50 -1.05 -1.87 -3.38
N LYS A 51 0.12 -2.34 -2.95
CA LYS A 51 0.24 -3.54 -2.12
C LYS A 51 1.16 -3.28 -0.93
N TRP A 52 0.76 -3.75 0.24
CA TRP A 52 1.58 -3.72 1.44
C TRP A 52 2.04 -5.12 1.82
N TYR A 53 3.33 -5.22 2.14
CA TYR A 53 3.99 -6.44 2.55
C TYR A 53 4.66 -6.27 3.90
N LYS A 54 4.60 -7.30 4.73
CA LYS A 54 5.39 -7.42 5.96
C LYS A 54 6.09 -8.77 5.93
N ASP A 55 7.41 -8.76 6.11
CA ASP A 55 8.25 -9.96 6.12
C ASP A 55 8.04 -10.85 4.87
N GLY A 56 7.87 -10.21 3.70
CA GLY A 56 7.64 -10.88 2.43
C GLY A 56 6.20 -11.35 2.16
N ASN A 57 5.31 -11.24 3.15
CA ASN A 57 3.92 -11.65 3.02
C ASN A 57 3.02 -10.44 2.75
N GLU A 58 2.14 -10.57 1.75
CA GLU A 58 1.15 -9.55 1.45
C GLU A 58 0.08 -9.54 2.54
N PHE A 59 -0.30 -8.37 3.03
CA PHE A 59 -1.37 -8.24 4.02
C PHE A 59 -2.47 -7.24 3.59
N TYR A 60 -2.20 -6.40 2.59
CA TYR A 60 -3.19 -5.49 2.01
C TYR A 60 -2.92 -5.26 0.53
N ARG A 61 -4.01 -5.15 -0.25
CA ARG A 61 -4.00 -4.77 -1.66
C ARG A 61 -5.14 -3.81 -1.97
N TYR A 62 -4.84 -2.79 -2.74
CA TYR A 62 -5.81 -1.91 -3.36
C TYR A 62 -5.69 -1.99 -4.88
N VAL A 63 -6.77 -2.32 -5.56
CA VAL A 63 -6.91 -2.34 -7.04
C VAL A 63 -8.16 -1.53 -7.37
N PRO A 64 -8.04 -0.30 -7.93
CA PRO A 64 -9.20 0.54 -8.19
C PRO A 64 -10.29 -0.09 -9.07
N ARG A 65 -9.90 -1.07 -9.90
CA ARG A 65 -10.77 -1.76 -10.85
C ARG A 65 -11.46 -3.00 -10.28
N ASP A 66 -11.09 -3.44 -9.08
CA ASP A 66 -11.67 -4.62 -8.43
C ASP A 66 -12.91 -4.25 -7.60
N MET A 67 -13.72 -5.26 -7.27
CA MET A 67 -14.88 -5.13 -6.40
C MET A 67 -14.87 -6.25 -5.35
N PRO A 68 -14.58 -5.96 -4.06
CA PRO A 68 -14.22 -4.65 -3.52
C PRO A 68 -12.81 -4.21 -3.96
N PRO A 69 -12.54 -2.89 -4.01
CA PRO A 69 -11.25 -2.37 -4.46
C PRO A 69 -10.12 -2.64 -3.47
N ALA A 70 -10.45 -2.84 -2.19
CA ALA A 70 -9.51 -3.20 -1.14
C ALA A 70 -9.68 -4.67 -0.72
N GLN A 71 -8.56 -5.37 -0.59
CA GLN A 71 -8.47 -6.75 -0.14
C GLN A 71 -7.46 -6.86 1.00
N VAL A 72 -7.84 -7.55 2.08
CA VAL A 72 -6.98 -7.81 3.24
C VAL A 72 -6.62 -9.29 3.26
N PHE A 73 -5.34 -9.59 3.43
CA PHE A 73 -4.83 -10.95 3.55
C PHE A 73 -4.41 -11.20 5.00
N ILE A 74 -4.85 -12.33 5.57
CA ILE A 74 -4.57 -12.67 6.96
C ILE A 74 -3.06 -12.91 7.11
N LEU A 75 -2.43 -12.12 7.98
CA LEU A 75 -1.04 -12.27 8.36
C LEU A 75 -0.95 -12.22 9.89
N PRO A 76 -0.46 -13.29 10.56
CA PRO A 76 -0.36 -13.31 12.02
C PRO A 76 0.40 -12.10 12.58
N GLY A 77 -0.21 -11.45 13.58
CA GLY A 77 0.33 -10.23 14.20
C GLY A 77 0.10 -8.94 13.41
N VAL A 78 -0.71 -8.97 12.35
CA VAL A 78 -1.15 -7.77 11.61
C VAL A 78 -2.67 -7.69 11.64
N SER A 79 -3.17 -6.54 12.10
CA SER A 79 -4.57 -6.14 11.95
C SER A 79 -4.63 -4.95 11.00
N VAL A 80 -5.58 -4.96 10.08
CA VAL A 80 -5.77 -3.88 9.10
C VAL A 80 -7.12 -3.24 9.34
N ASP A 81 -7.10 -2.02 9.85
CA ASP A 81 -8.30 -1.17 9.96
C ASP A 81 -8.49 -0.46 8.61
N GLN A 82 -9.57 -0.76 7.87
CA GLN A 82 -9.82 -0.13 6.58
C GLN A 82 -10.04 1.38 6.75
N VAL A 83 -9.11 2.19 6.25
CA VAL A 83 -9.27 3.65 6.13
C VAL A 83 -9.21 4.01 4.66
N GLU A 84 -10.37 3.97 4.00
CA GLU A 84 -10.54 4.61 2.68
C GLU A 84 -10.63 6.12 2.87
N ARG A 85 -9.58 6.83 2.44
CA ARG A 85 -9.72 8.21 1.95
C ARG A 85 -8.79 8.40 0.76
N ILE A 86 -9.26 7.96 -0.39
CA ILE A 86 -8.84 8.58 -1.65
C ILE A 86 -9.97 9.56 -1.98
N LEU A 87 -9.84 10.78 -1.44
CA LEU A 87 -10.48 11.99 -1.96
C LEU A 87 -9.36 12.96 -2.30
#